data_AF-A0A2D5UZ19-F1
#
_entry.id   AF-A0A2D5UZ19-F1
#
_cell.length_a   1.000
_cell.length_b   1.000
_cell.length_c   1.000
_cell.angle_alpha   90.00
_cell.angle_beta   90.00
_cell.angle_gamma   90.00
#
_symmetry.space_group_name_H-M   'P 1'
#
loop_
_entity.id
_entity.type
_entity.pdbx_description
1 polymer ?
#
loop_
_entity_poly.entity_id
_entity_poly.type
_entity_poly.pdbx_seq_one_letter_code
_entity_poly.pdbx_strand_id
1 'polypeptide(L)'
;MDNDVAVQFLLDTQQEDGRWRSYWWTSDVYATAHCVEALSKFECDDHVKKAEQWLAQDDNIPNIPFYLALSIQTVVRNKKYDGIIKSRIEKLLSSQRKDGSWDTRPILQFPLPSNMQPWYDSNRWREDARDQNRIFTTSSCIKALHEFQRS
;
A
#
# COMPACT_ATOMS: atom_id res chain seq x y z
N MET A 1 11.66 5.34 25.79
CA MET A 1 11.83 5.39 24.32
C MET A 1 11.64 6.83 23.89
N ASP A 2 12.50 7.73 24.39
CA ASP A 2 12.37 9.17 24.10
C ASP A 2 12.96 9.46 22.72
N ASN A 3 12.11 9.95 21.82
CA ASN A 3 12.41 10.62 20.56
C ASN A 3 13.19 9.83 19.49
N ASP A 4 12.58 8.77 18.94
CA ASP A 4 12.90 8.42 17.57
C ASP A 4 12.30 9.49 16.63
N VAL A 5 13.14 10.41 16.16
CA VAL A 5 12.74 11.50 15.25
C VAL A 5 12.12 10.99 13.95
N ALA A 6 12.44 9.76 13.52
CA ALA A 6 11.81 9.15 12.35
C ALA A 6 10.39 8.69 12.67
N VAL A 7 10.16 8.13 13.85
CA VAL A 7 8.79 7.79 14.30
C VAL A 7 7.96 9.07 14.38
N GLN A 8 8.46 10.12 15.02
CA GLN A 8 7.75 11.39 15.14
C GLN A 8 7.41 11.99 13.76
N PHE A 9 8.35 11.93 12.81
CA PHE A 9 8.10 12.35 11.44
C PHE A 9 6.94 11.58 10.78
N LEU A 10 6.84 10.26 11.00
CA LEU A 10 5.72 9.48 10.48
C LEU A 10 4.40 9.89 11.14
N LEU A 11 4.39 10.13 12.46
CA LEU A 11 3.18 10.59 13.17
C LEU A 11 2.72 11.96 12.63
N ASP A 12 3.64 12.91 12.50
CA ASP A 12 3.36 14.29 12.10
C ASP A 12 2.92 14.43 10.62
N THR A 13 3.24 13.44 9.79
CA THR A 13 2.93 13.47 8.34
C THR A 13 1.71 12.63 7.95
N GLN A 14 1.07 11.93 8.90
CA GLN A 14 -0.19 11.25 8.64
C GLN A 14 -1.25 12.28 8.24
N GLN A 15 -1.99 12.00 7.18
CA GLN A 15 -3.12 12.83 6.74
C GLN A 15 -4.32 12.66 7.69
N GLU A 16 -5.26 13.61 7.68
CA GLU A 16 -6.45 13.57 8.54
C GLU A 16 -7.29 12.30 8.38
N ASP A 17 -7.33 11.72 7.18
CA ASP A 17 -8.05 10.48 6.87
C ASP A 17 -7.23 9.20 7.12
N GLY A 18 -6.01 9.32 7.68
CA GLY A 18 -5.19 8.21 8.14
C GLY A 18 -4.14 7.70 7.16
N ARG A 19 -4.09 8.20 5.92
CA ARG A 19 -3.08 7.77 4.94
C ARG A 19 -1.77 8.54 5.05
N TRP A 20 -0.74 8.04 4.38
CA TRP A 20 0.47 8.81 4.05
C TRP A 20 0.58 9.01 2.55
N ARG A 21 1.06 10.18 2.13
CA ARG A 21 1.23 10.50 0.70
C ARG A 21 2.44 9.77 0.13
N SER A 22 2.23 9.12 -1.01
CA SER A 22 3.31 8.49 -1.79
C SER A 22 3.93 9.51 -2.75
N TYR A 23 5.26 9.67 -2.68
CA TYR A 23 5.98 10.51 -3.65
C TYR A 23 6.26 9.76 -4.96
N TRP A 24 6.89 8.59 -4.87
CA TRP A 24 7.32 7.80 -6.04
C TRP A 24 6.29 6.77 -6.52
N TRP A 25 5.22 6.54 -5.77
CA TRP A 25 4.20 5.53 -6.10
C TRP A 25 2.90 6.19 -6.49
N THR A 26 2.23 5.66 -7.51
CA THR A 26 0.98 6.23 -8.06
C THR A 26 -0.21 6.16 -7.11
N SER A 27 -0.08 5.46 -5.98
CA SER A 27 -1.08 5.39 -4.94
C SER A 27 -0.47 5.52 -3.54
N ASP A 28 -1.21 6.20 -2.66
CA ASP A 28 -0.90 6.38 -1.25
C ASP A 28 -0.95 5.05 -0.45
N VAL A 29 -1.48 3.98 -1.05
CA VAL A 29 -1.46 2.62 -0.49
C VAL A 29 -0.04 2.18 -0.16
N TYR A 30 0.94 2.50 -1.01
CA TYR A 30 2.34 2.10 -0.79
C TYR A 30 2.90 2.70 0.51
N ALA A 31 2.90 4.03 0.62
CA ALA A 31 3.43 4.71 1.79
C ALA A 31 2.64 4.32 3.05
N THR A 32 1.31 4.26 2.96
CA THR A 32 0.44 3.95 4.10
C THR A 32 0.70 2.53 4.64
N ALA A 33 0.80 1.53 3.78
CA ALA A 33 1.09 0.15 4.20
C ALA A 33 2.44 0.04 4.93
N HIS A 34 3.48 0.67 4.40
CA HIS A 34 4.81 0.65 5.04
C HIS A 34 4.86 1.47 6.33
N CYS A 35 4.11 2.57 6.44
CA CYS A 35 4.00 3.32 7.69
C CYS A 35 3.31 2.49 8.77
N VAL A 36 2.26 1.73 8.43
CA VAL A 36 1.64 0.79 9.37
C VAL A 36 2.63 -0.30 9.77
N GLU A 37 3.32 -0.93 8.82
CA GLU A 37 4.33 -1.97 9.12
C GLU A 37 5.41 -1.48 10.08
N ALA A 38 5.85 -0.23 9.94
CA ALA A 38 6.82 0.40 10.83
C ALA A 38 6.19 0.73 12.19
N LEU A 39 5.11 1.50 12.22
CA LEU A 39 4.49 2.03 13.43
C LEU A 39 3.86 0.95 14.32
N SER A 40 3.44 -0.19 13.77
CA SER A 40 2.94 -1.33 14.54
C SER A 40 4.00 -1.98 15.45
N LYS A 41 5.28 -1.60 15.31
CA LYS A 41 6.37 -2.01 16.21
C LYS A 41 6.58 -1.03 17.36
N PHE A 42 5.84 0.07 17.37
CA PHE A 42 5.86 1.12 18.38
C PHE A 42 4.45 1.21 19.01
N GLU A 43 4.35 1.79 20.20
CA GLU A 43 3.06 1.98 20.92
C GLU A 43 2.23 3.12 20.29
N CYS A 44 1.96 3.02 18.98
CA CYS A 44 1.34 4.06 18.13
C CYS A 44 -0.04 3.61 17.58
N ASP A 45 -0.82 2.91 18.41
CA ASP A 45 -2.04 2.21 18.02
C ASP A 45 -3.08 3.06 17.29
N ASP A 46 -3.24 4.34 17.66
CA ASP A 46 -4.28 5.19 17.07
C ASP A 46 -3.97 5.57 15.61
N HIS A 47 -2.71 5.85 15.30
CA HIS A 47 -2.28 6.14 13.93
C HIS A 47 -2.39 4.89 13.05
N VAL A 48 -1.97 3.75 13.59
CA VAL A 48 -2.11 2.43 12.93
C VAL A 48 -3.59 2.13 12.64
N LYS A 49 -4.48 2.26 13.62
CA LYS A 49 -5.92 1.99 13.46
C LYS A 49 -6.56 2.88 12.39
N LYS A 50 -6.23 4.18 12.35
CA LYS A 50 -6.74 5.09 11.30
C LYS A 50 -6.28 4.67 9.91
N ALA A 51 -5.01 4.32 9.76
CA ALA A 51 -4.44 3.88 8.50
C ALA A 51 -5.01 2.54 8.02
N GLU A 52 -5.22 1.58 8.93
CA GLU A 52 -5.90 0.33 8.62
C GLU A 52 -7.34 0.58 8.16
N GLN A 53 -8.07 1.51 8.81
CA GLN A 53 -9.42 1.89 8.37
C GLN A 53 -9.42 2.48 6.97
N TRP A 54 -8.44 3.34 6.66
CA TRP A 54 -8.28 3.91 5.33
C TRP A 54 -7.98 2.83 4.29
N LEU A 55 -7.05 1.91 4.60
CA LEU A 55 -6.67 0.79 3.73
C LEU A 55 -7.80 -0.23 3.54
N ALA A 56 -8.73 -0.35 4.50
CA ALA A 56 -9.87 -1.26 4.41
C ALA A 56 -11.04 -0.73 3.56
N GLN A 57 -11.00 0.51 3.09
CA GLN A 57 -12.04 1.07 2.20
C GLN A 57 -11.71 0.74 0.75
N ASP A 58 -12.63 0.10 0.03
CA ASP A 58 -12.37 -0.35 -1.35
C ASP A 58 -12.16 0.81 -2.35
N ASP A 59 -12.85 1.94 -2.16
CA ASP A 59 -12.69 3.12 -3.01
C ASP A 59 -11.28 3.73 -2.95
N ASN A 60 -10.54 3.47 -1.86
CA ASN A 60 -9.17 3.95 -1.70
C ASN A 60 -8.13 3.03 -2.35
N ILE A 61 -8.49 1.79 -2.67
CA ILE A 61 -7.55 0.78 -3.15
C ILE A 61 -7.74 0.57 -4.65
N PRO A 62 -6.79 0.99 -5.50
CA PRO A 62 -6.87 0.70 -6.91
C PRO A 62 -6.96 -0.81 -7.16
N ASN A 63 -7.79 -1.23 -8.11
CA ASN A 63 -7.90 -2.62 -8.54
C ASN A 63 -6.68 -3.05 -9.38
N ILE A 64 -5.51 -3.01 -8.75
CA ILE A 64 -4.19 -3.34 -9.28
C ILE A 64 -3.60 -4.36 -8.31
N PRO A 65 -3.12 -5.54 -8.78
CA PRO A 65 -2.68 -6.62 -7.90
C PRO A 65 -1.68 -6.18 -6.83
N PHE A 66 -0.75 -5.31 -7.20
CA PHE A 66 0.23 -4.75 -6.27
C PHE A 66 -0.41 -4.02 -5.07
N TYR A 67 -1.35 -3.10 -5.31
CA TYR A 67 -1.99 -2.31 -4.24
C TYR A 67 -3.00 -3.14 -3.43
N LEU A 68 -3.72 -4.05 -4.09
CA LEU A 68 -4.54 -5.03 -3.38
C LEU A 68 -3.70 -5.84 -2.40
N ALA A 69 -2.56 -6.37 -2.86
CA ALA A 69 -1.66 -7.16 -2.04
C ALA A 69 -1.11 -6.40 -0.83
N LEU A 70 -0.67 -5.15 -1.00
CA LEU A 70 -0.22 -4.31 0.12
C LEU A 70 -1.33 -4.04 1.14
N SER A 71 -2.53 -3.73 0.66
CA SER A 71 -3.67 -3.50 1.54
C SER A 71 -4.02 -4.74 2.37
N ILE A 72 -4.01 -5.93 1.75
CA ILE A 72 -4.23 -7.21 2.44
C ILE A 72 -3.15 -7.41 3.50
N GLN A 73 -1.87 -7.39 3.12
CA GLN A 73 -0.75 -7.62 4.05
C GLN A 73 -0.85 -6.77 5.32
N THR A 74 -1.36 -5.54 5.18
CA THR A 74 -1.48 -4.59 6.28
C THR A 74 -2.66 -4.91 7.19
N VAL A 75 -3.85 -5.13 6.62
CA VAL A 75 -5.08 -5.20 7.42
C VAL A 75 -5.50 -6.62 7.81
N VAL A 76 -4.81 -7.65 7.30
CA VAL A 76 -5.23 -9.06 7.39
C VAL A 76 -5.38 -9.61 8.81
N ARG A 77 -4.65 -9.05 9.77
CA ARG A 77 -4.68 -9.49 11.18
C ARG A 77 -5.89 -8.92 11.93
N ASN A 78 -6.54 -7.89 11.39
CA ASN A 78 -7.67 -7.25 12.02
C ASN A 78 -8.99 -7.85 11.49
N LYS A 79 -9.56 -8.75 12.29
CA LYS A 79 -10.78 -9.52 11.96
C LYS A 79 -12.00 -8.68 11.61
N LYS A 80 -12.01 -7.39 11.98
CA LYS A 80 -13.02 -6.42 11.54
C LYS A 80 -13.12 -6.35 10.00
N TYR A 81 -12.03 -6.61 9.30
CA TYR A 81 -11.93 -6.43 7.85
C TYR A 81 -12.01 -7.74 7.05
N ASP A 82 -12.35 -8.88 7.68
CA ASP A 82 -12.36 -10.19 7.01
C ASP A 82 -13.18 -10.21 5.71
N GLY A 83 -14.33 -9.53 5.68
CA GLY A 83 -15.17 -9.45 4.49
C GLY A 83 -14.48 -8.78 3.31
N ILE A 84 -13.82 -7.63 3.54
CA ILE A 84 -13.13 -6.91 2.47
C ILE A 84 -11.84 -7.62 2.05
N ILE A 85 -11.13 -8.23 3.00
CA ILE A 85 -9.93 -9.03 2.72
C ILE A 85 -10.30 -10.21 1.81
N LYS A 86 -11.36 -10.96 2.12
CA LYS A 86 -11.82 -12.08 1.28
C LYS A 86 -12.13 -11.63 -0.15
N SER A 87 -12.86 -10.52 -0.30
CA SER A 87 -13.13 -9.95 -1.62
C SER A 87 -11.85 -9.60 -2.39
N ARG A 88 -10.84 -9.04 -1.73
CA ARG A 88 -9.55 -8.69 -2.36
C ARG A 88 -8.71 -9.93 -2.69
N ILE A 89 -8.75 -10.96 -1.85
CA ILE A 89 -8.12 -12.25 -2.13
C ILE A 89 -8.75 -12.89 -3.37
N GLU A 90 -10.08 -12.86 -3.50
CA GLU A 90 -10.78 -13.35 -4.70
C GLU A 90 -10.37 -12.56 -5.96
N LYS A 91 -10.27 -11.23 -5.87
CA LYS A 91 -9.72 -10.38 -6.96
C LYS A 91 -8.28 -10.76 -7.33
N LEU A 92 -7.42 -11.08 -6.36
CA LEU A 92 -6.06 -11.55 -6.64
C LEU A 92 -6.06 -12.93 -7.30
N LEU A 93 -6.76 -13.91 -6.74
CA LEU A 93 -6.77 -15.28 -7.28
C LEU A 93 -7.36 -15.34 -8.69
N SER A 94 -8.46 -14.61 -8.93
CA SER A 94 -9.09 -14.54 -10.26
C SER A 94 -8.25 -13.82 -11.31
N SER A 95 -7.29 -12.97 -10.91
CA SER A 95 -6.39 -12.26 -11.82
C SER A 95 -5.00 -12.91 -11.97
N GLN A 96 -4.76 -14.04 -11.32
CA GLN A 96 -3.50 -14.78 -11.48
C GLN A 96 -3.39 -15.35 -12.90
N ARG A 97 -2.24 -15.15 -13.53
CA ARG A 97 -1.95 -15.66 -14.86
C ARG A 97 -1.64 -17.16 -14.82
N LYS A 98 -1.71 -17.80 -16.00
CA LYS A 98 -1.38 -19.24 -16.16
C LYS A 98 0.07 -19.57 -15.75
N ASP A 99 0.99 -18.61 -15.86
CA ASP A 99 2.40 -18.76 -15.46
C ASP A 99 2.62 -18.52 -13.94
N GLY A 100 1.55 -18.29 -13.18
CA GLY A 100 1.58 -18.01 -11.75
C GLY A 100 1.87 -16.55 -11.39
N SER A 101 2.20 -15.70 -12.35
CA SER A 101 2.46 -14.26 -12.12
C SER A 101 1.17 -13.43 -12.11
N TRP A 102 1.29 -12.13 -11.81
CA TRP A 102 0.19 -11.16 -11.87
C TRP A 102 0.49 -10.04 -12.84
N ASP A 103 -0.54 -9.53 -13.52
CA ASP A 103 -0.37 -8.38 -14.41
C ASP A 103 0.08 -7.12 -13.66
N THR A 104 0.87 -6.31 -14.35
CA THR A 104 1.49 -5.10 -13.80
C THR A 104 0.90 -3.85 -14.43
N ARG A 105 0.81 -2.78 -13.64
CA ARG A 105 0.49 -1.43 -14.11
C ARG A 105 1.68 -0.49 -13.88
N PRO A 106 1.70 0.69 -14.52
CA PRO A 106 2.58 1.77 -14.12
C PRO A 106 2.28 2.16 -12.66
N ILE A 107 3.16 1.76 -11.75
CA ILE A 107 3.01 1.95 -10.30
C ILE A 107 4.07 2.90 -9.74
N LEU A 108 5.19 3.06 -10.45
CA LEU A 108 6.26 3.98 -10.12
C LEU A 108 6.11 5.25 -10.96
N GLN A 109 5.93 6.40 -10.33
CA GLN A 109 5.80 7.68 -11.02
C GLN A 109 7.09 8.50 -11.01
N PHE A 110 7.18 9.48 -11.91
CA PHE A 110 8.36 10.32 -12.09
C PHE A 110 8.00 11.82 -11.99
N PRO A 111 7.72 12.35 -10.79
CA PRO A 111 7.50 13.79 -10.58
C PRO A 111 8.69 14.60 -11.08
N LEU A 112 8.44 15.79 -11.65
CA LEU A 112 9.51 16.73 -12.02
C LEU A 112 10.50 16.92 -10.85
N PRO A 113 11.81 17.07 -11.09
CA PRO A 113 12.78 17.25 -10.01
C PRO A 113 12.47 18.44 -9.07
N SER A 114 11.76 19.46 -9.57
CA SER A 114 11.31 20.62 -8.81
C SER A 114 9.98 20.42 -8.07
N ASN A 115 9.26 19.33 -8.33
CA ASN A 115 7.95 19.08 -7.75
C ASN A 115 8.09 18.34 -6.41
N MET A 116 7.77 19.04 -5.31
CA MET A 116 7.79 18.46 -3.97
C MET A 116 6.46 17.83 -3.54
N GLN A 117 5.39 18.04 -4.30
CA GLN A 117 4.02 17.63 -3.95
C GLN A 117 3.30 17.00 -5.16
N PRO A 118 3.76 15.82 -5.64
CA PRO A 118 3.24 15.17 -6.85
C PRO A 118 1.76 14.73 -6.79
N TRP A 119 1.15 14.81 -5.60
CA TRP A 119 -0.27 14.57 -5.36
C TRP A 119 -1.16 15.78 -5.70
N TYR A 120 -0.60 16.98 -5.89
CA TYR A 120 -1.33 18.17 -6.38
C TYR A 120 -0.96 18.56 -7.82
N ASP A 121 0.24 18.18 -8.27
CA ASP A 121 0.71 18.41 -9.64
C ASP A 121 1.06 17.07 -10.31
N SER A 122 0.29 16.74 -11.35
CA SER A 122 0.45 15.52 -12.14
C SER A 122 1.52 15.61 -13.23
N ASN A 123 2.26 16.73 -13.35
CA ASN A 123 3.38 16.85 -14.28
C ASN A 123 4.48 15.82 -13.99
N ARG A 124 4.95 15.13 -15.04
CA ARG A 124 5.99 14.11 -14.96
C ARG A 124 7.12 14.43 -15.94
N TRP A 125 8.36 14.08 -15.60
CA TRP A 125 9.48 14.20 -16.53
C TRP A 125 9.61 13.01 -17.48
N ARG A 126 8.87 11.93 -17.23
CA ARG A 126 8.70 10.77 -18.12
C ARG A 126 7.46 9.96 -17.74
N GLU A 127 7.08 9.01 -18.59
CA GLU A 127 6.00 8.07 -18.30
C GLU A 127 6.28 7.23 -17.05
N ASP A 128 5.22 6.96 -16.29
CA ASP A 128 5.23 6.07 -15.13
C ASP A 128 5.74 4.67 -15.54
N ALA A 129 6.58 4.08 -14.68
CA ALA A 129 7.18 2.79 -14.91
C ALA A 129 6.33 1.69 -14.30
N ARG A 130 6.22 0.61 -15.08
CA ARG A 130 5.71 -0.68 -14.62
C ARG A 130 6.88 -1.59 -14.25
N ASP A 131 6.64 -2.52 -13.33
CA ASP A 131 7.52 -3.67 -13.11
C ASP A 131 7.52 -4.58 -14.35
N GLN A 132 8.54 -4.47 -15.20
CA GLN A 132 8.56 -5.12 -16.51
C GLN A 132 8.54 -6.65 -16.43
N ASN A 133 9.18 -7.20 -15.39
CA ASN A 133 9.33 -8.65 -15.23
C ASN A 133 8.25 -9.26 -14.32
N ARG A 134 7.32 -8.44 -13.80
CA ARG A 134 6.26 -8.84 -12.86
C ARG A 134 6.77 -9.38 -11.52
N ILE A 135 8.08 -9.34 -11.28
CA ILE A 135 8.70 -9.94 -10.09
C ILE A 135 8.24 -9.23 -8.83
N PHE A 136 8.24 -7.90 -8.84
CA PHE A 136 7.87 -7.06 -7.70
C PHE A 136 6.38 -7.15 -7.37
N THR A 137 5.54 -7.18 -8.41
CA THR A 137 4.10 -7.38 -8.22
C THR A 137 3.81 -8.79 -7.72
N THR A 138 4.38 -9.81 -8.34
CA THR A 138 4.16 -11.22 -7.97
C THR A 138 4.66 -11.53 -6.57
N SER A 139 5.83 -11.05 -6.16
CA SER A 139 6.33 -11.25 -4.80
C SER A 139 5.39 -10.64 -3.76
N SER A 140 4.82 -9.48 -4.06
CA SER A 140 3.85 -8.80 -3.19
C SER A 140 2.55 -9.60 -3.07
N CYS A 141 2.02 -10.11 -4.19
CA CYS A 141 0.83 -10.97 -4.19
C CYS A 141 1.04 -12.25 -3.38
N ILE A 142 2.17 -12.95 -3.57
CA ILE A 142 2.49 -14.16 -2.82
C ILE A 142 2.59 -13.88 -1.31
N LYS A 143 3.25 -12.79 -0.92
CA LYS A 143 3.33 -12.39 0.50
C LYS A 143 1.94 -12.15 1.07
N ALA A 144 1.05 -11.46 0.36
CA ALA A 144 -0.32 -11.21 0.80
C ALA A 144 -1.12 -12.51 1.00
N LEU A 145 -1.05 -13.44 0.03
CA LEU A 145 -1.73 -14.74 0.13
C LEU A 145 -1.20 -15.57 1.31
N HIS A 146 0.12 -15.54 1.54
CA HIS A 146 0.73 -16.24 2.66
C HIS A 146 0.31 -15.66 4.02
N GLU A 147 0.28 -14.33 4.17
CA GLU A 147 -0.19 -13.70 5.41
C GLU A 147 -1.67 -14.01 5.68
N PHE A 148 -2.51 -14.05 4.65
CA PHE A 148 -3.92 -14.43 4.78
C PHE A 148 -4.13 -15.88 5.24
N GLN A 149 -3.28 -16.81 4.79
CA GLN A 149 -3.34 -18.20 5.28
C GLN A 149 -2.97 -18.33 6.77
N ARG A 150 -2.28 -17.34 7.34
CA ARG A 150 -1.76 -17.35 8.70
C ARG A 150 -2.54 -16.46 9.67
N SER A 151 -3.50 -15.67 9.17
CA SER A 151 -4.26 -14.70 9.96
C SER A 151 -5.45 -15.28 10.69
#